data_AF-A0A4Z0QCN0-F1
#
_entry.id   AF-A0A4Z0QCN0-F1
#
_cell.length_a   1.000
_cell.length_b   1.000
_cell.length_c   1.000
_cell.angle_alpha   90.00
_cell.angle_beta   90.00
_cell.angle_gamma   90.00
#
_symmetry.space_group_name_H-M   'P 1'
#
loop_
_entity.id
_entity.type
_entity.pdbx_description
1 polymer ?
#
loop_
_entity_poly.entity_id
_entity_poly.type
_entity_poly.pdbx_seq_one_letter_code
_entity_poly.pdbx_strand_id
1 'polypeptide(L)'
;MLDLALSQWQYHEELWLRGDESAKEHVLDAMGLVRHALMLFGGIVPRKASAHLRDLLTQAEATMTSAVSAVTAVYSTQTAMAKLAG
;
A
#
# COMPACT_ATOMS: atom_id res chain seq x y z
N MET A 1 4.32 -0.15 14.36
CA MET A 1 3.96 -1.27 13.45
C MET A 1 3.44 -0.74 12.12
N LEU A 2 2.44 0.14 12.13
CA LEU A 2 1.95 0.81 10.93
C LEU A 2 3.04 1.67 10.26
N ASP A 3 3.77 2.50 11.02
CA ASP A 3 4.86 3.34 10.47
C ASP A 3 5.96 2.54 9.79
N LEU A 4 6.29 1.37 10.35
CA LEU A 4 7.27 0.46 9.78
C LEU A 4 6.77 -0.10 8.44
N ALA A 5 5.50 -0.52 8.37
CA ALA A 5 4.90 -1.02 7.14
C ALA A 5 4.83 0.06 6.05
N LEU A 6 4.48 1.30 6.42
CA LEU A 6 4.49 2.45 5.52
C LEU A 6 5.90 2.78 5.02
N SER A 7 6.90 2.73 5.89
CA SER A 7 8.31 2.95 5.52
C SER A 7 8.82 1.88 4.56
N GLN A 8 8.48 0.60 4.80
CA GLN A 8 8.82 -0.51 3.91
C GLN A 8 8.17 -0.34 2.54
N TRP A 9 6.89 0.06 2.49
CA TRP A 9 6.22 0.35 1.24
C TRP A 9 6.96 1.45 0.46
N GLN A 10 7.23 2.62 1.08
CA GLN A 10 7.95 3.70 0.39
C GLN A 10 9.35 3.28 -0.09
N TYR A 11 10.07 2.50 0.70
CA TYR A 11 11.40 2.02 0.36
C TYR A 11 11.40 1.10 -0.88
N HIS A 12 10.51 0.11 -0.90
CA HIS A 12 10.43 -0.83 -2.02
C HIS A 12 9.82 -0.21 -3.27
N GLU A 13 8.98 0.81 -3.11
CA GLU A 13 8.45 1.56 -4.24
C GLU A 13 9.55 2.36 -4.95
N GLU A 14 10.44 3.00 -4.19
CA GLU A 14 11.59 3.72 -4.75
C GLU A 14 12.55 2.76 -5.48
N LEU A 15 12.78 1.56 -4.93
CA LEU A 15 13.54 0.51 -5.62
C LEU A 15 12.87 0.08 -6.92
N TRP A 16 11.55 -0.12 -6.90
CA TRP A 16 10.80 -0.51 -8.09
C TRP A 16 10.84 0.56 -9.18
N LEU A 17 10.69 1.84 -8.81
CA LEU A 17 10.85 2.97 -9.72
C LEU A 17 12.26 3.08 -10.33
N ARG A 18 13.28 2.62 -9.61
CA ARG A 18 14.67 2.57 -10.09
C ARG A 18 14.97 1.35 -10.97
N GLY A 19 13.98 0.51 -11.24
CA GLY A 19 14.07 -0.63 -12.15
C GLY A 19 14.32 -1.97 -11.46
N ASP A 20 14.25 -2.04 -10.12
CA ASP A 20 14.27 -3.32 -9.42
C ASP A 20 12.87 -3.97 -9.45
N GLU A 21 12.63 -4.83 -10.43
CA GLU A 21 11.35 -5.53 -10.58
C GLU A 21 11.03 -6.50 -9.43
N SER A 22 12.05 -6.96 -8.67
CA SER A 22 11.81 -7.80 -7.50
C SER A 22 11.17 -7.02 -6.35
N ALA A 23 11.36 -5.69 -6.32
CA ALA A 23 10.79 -4.84 -5.30
C ALA A 23 9.24 -4.75 -5.38
N LYS A 24 8.64 -5.08 -6.53
CA LYS A 24 7.16 -5.13 -6.68
C LYS A 24 6.51 -6.08 -5.67
N GLU A 25 7.09 -7.27 -5.47
CA GLU A 25 6.57 -8.25 -4.51
C GLU A 25 6.63 -7.70 -3.08
N HIS A 26 7.74 -7.05 -2.73
CA HIS A 26 7.91 -6.43 -1.43
C HIS A 26 7.00 -5.21 -1.18
N VAL A 27 6.63 -4.46 -2.23
CA VAL A 27 5.59 -3.43 -2.13
C VAL A 27 4.24 -4.06 -1.76
N LEU A 28 3.85 -5.15 -2.41
CA LEU A 28 2.60 -5.86 -2.12
C LEU A 28 2.60 -6.46 -0.71
N ASP A 29 3.73 -7.01 -0.26
CA ASP A 29 3.88 -7.51 1.11
C ASP A 29 3.72 -6.39 2.15
N ALA A 30 4.34 -5.22 1.90
CA ALA A 30 4.24 -4.07 2.78
C ALA A 30 2.79 -3.53 2.86
N MET A 31 2.07 -3.48 1.73
CA MET A 31 0.63 -3.14 1.72
C MET A 31 -0.19 -4.17 2.51
N GLY A 32 0.13 -5.46 2.37
CA GLY A 32 -0.46 -6.53 3.15
C GLY A 32 -0.23 -6.37 4.66
N LEU A 33 0.95 -5.90 5.08
CA LEU A 33 1.28 -5.58 6.47
C LEU A 33 0.48 -4.37 6.99
N VAL A 34 0.29 -3.32 6.17
CA VAL A 34 -0.57 -2.17 6.51
C VAL A 34 -2.00 -2.64 6.80
N ARG A 35 -2.57 -3.50 5.93
CA ARG A 35 -3.91 -4.05 6.16
C ARG A 35 -3.99 -4.90 7.43
N HIS A 36 -2.98 -5.74 7.69
CA HIS A 36 -2.94 -6.54 8.93
C HIS A 36 -2.85 -5.67 10.17
N ALA A 37 -2.02 -4.62 10.15
CA ALA A 37 -1.96 -3.65 11.24
C ALA A 37 -3.33 -3.00 11.47
N LEU A 38 -4.01 -2.55 10.40
CA LEU A 38 -5.36 -1.98 10.51
C LEU A 38 -6.40 -2.99 11.03
N MET A 39 -6.27 -4.29 10.75
CA MET A 39 -7.14 -5.31 11.33
C MET A 39 -6.87 -5.52 12.81
N LEU A 40 -5.60 -5.59 13.22
CA LEU A 40 -5.19 -5.71 14.63
C LEU A 40 -5.67 -4.51 15.46
N PHE A 41 -5.53 -3.30 14.93
CA PHE A 41 -6.05 -2.09 15.57
C PHE A 41 -7.57 -1.99 15.49
N GLY A 42 -8.25 -2.77 14.66
CA GLY A 42 -9.71 -2.78 14.51
C GLY A 42 -10.50 -3.21 15.75
N GLY A 43 -9.82 -3.82 16.74
CA GLY A 43 -10.38 -4.07 18.08
C GLY A 43 -10.44 -2.84 18.99
N ILE A 44 -9.70 -1.77 18.65
CA ILE A 44 -9.60 -0.50 19.39
C ILE A 44 -10.17 0.66 18.55
N VAL A 45 -9.89 0.65 17.24
CA VAL A 45 -10.36 1.61 16.25
C VAL A 45 -11.62 1.07 15.58
N PRO A 46 -12.76 1.78 15.62
CA PRO A 46 -14.00 1.32 15.00
C PRO A 46 -13.78 0.98 13.52
N ARG A 47 -14.24 -0.20 13.09
CA ARG A 47 -14.10 -0.69 11.70
C ARG A 47 -14.56 0.32 10.64
N LYS A 48 -15.61 1.10 10.94
CA LYS A 48 -16.10 2.19 10.07
C LYS A 48 -15.07 3.30 9.84
N ALA A 49 -14.27 3.66 10.85
CA ALA A 49 -13.27 4.73 10.75
C ALA A 49 -12.14 4.38 9.78
N SER A 50 -11.85 3.07 9.64
CA SER A 50 -10.81 2.55 8.74
C SER A 50 -11.39 1.91 7.48
N ALA A 51 -12.70 2.02 7.22
CA ALA A 51 -13.34 1.40 6.06
C ALA A 51 -12.87 2.02 4.75
N HIS A 52 -12.82 3.36 4.68
CA HIS A 52 -12.37 4.08 3.49
C HIS A 52 -10.90 3.80 3.16
N LEU A 53 -10.02 3.80 4.17
CA LEU A 53 -8.60 3.46 3.99
C LEU A 53 -8.41 2.02 3.48
N ARG A 54 -9.16 1.04 3.99
CA ARG A 54 -9.07 -0.35 3.50
C ARG A 54 -9.53 -0.49 2.04
N ASP A 55 -10.54 0.27 1.65
CA ASP A 55 -11.00 0.29 0.26
C ASP A 55 -9.93 0.88 -0.67
N LEU A 56 -9.33 2.01 -0.28
CA LEU A 56 -8.23 2.63 -1.04
C LEU A 56 -7.01 1.69 -1.18
N LEU A 57 -6.64 0.98 -0.11
CA LEU A 57 -5.55 -0.02 -0.15
C LEU A 57 -5.86 -1.16 -1.12
N THR A 58 -7.10 -1.64 -1.13
CA THR A 58 -7.54 -2.72 -2.04
C THR A 58 -7.46 -2.26 -3.50
N GLN A 59 -7.89 -1.03 -3.79
CA GLN A 59 -7.79 -0.45 -5.12
C GLN A 59 -6.33 -0.26 -5.56
N ALA A 60 -5.46 0.23 -4.67
CA ALA A 60 -4.04 0.41 -4.95
C ALA A 60 -3.34 -0.94 -5.26
N GLU A 61 -3.64 -2.01 -4.52
CA GLU A 61 -3.07 -3.34 -4.79
C GLU A 61 -3.51 -3.90 -6.14
N ALA A 62 -4.78 -3.72 -6.48
CA ALA A 62 -5.31 -4.11 -7.79
C ALA A 62 -4.61 -3.35 -8.93
N THR A 63 -4.37 -2.05 -8.74
CA THR A 63 -3.59 -1.25 -9.69
C THR A 63 -2.15 -1.73 -9.80
N MET A 64 -1.46 -2.00 -8.68
CA MET A 64 -0.08 -2.49 -8.70
C MET A 64 0.06 -3.88 -9.33
N THR A 65 -0.92 -4.75 -9.10
CA THR A 65 -0.95 -6.10 -9.69
C THR A 65 -1.12 -6.05 -11.20
N SER A 66 -2.04 -5.18 -11.68
CA SER A 66 -2.40 -5.08 -13.11
C SER A 66 -1.52 -4.13 -13.94
N ALA A 67 -0.70 -3.30 -13.29
CA ALA A 67 0.13 -2.32 -13.98
C ALA A 67 1.24 -2.96 -14.82
N VAL A 68 1.39 -2.42 -16.03
CA VAL A 68 2.41 -2.81 -17.03
C VAL A 68 3.76 -2.14 -16.77
N SER A 69 3.82 -1.14 -15.88
CA SER A 69 5.06 -0.49 -15.45
C SER A 69 4.96 0.07 -14.03
N ALA A 70 6.10 0.13 -13.33
CA ALA A 70 6.21 0.74 -12.00
C ALA A 70 5.71 2.19 -11.99
N VAL A 71 6.10 2.99 -12.98
CA VAL A 71 5.71 4.41 -13.10
C VAL A 71 4.18 4.55 -13.17
N THR A 72 3.50 3.72 -13.96
CA THR A 72 2.04 3.76 -14.06
C THR A 72 1.36 3.34 -12.75
N ALA A 73 1.91 2.34 -12.06
CA ALA A 73 1.36 1.85 -10.79
C ALA A 73 1.49 2.88 -9.65
N VAL A 74 2.70 3.43 -9.52
CA VAL A 74 3.12 4.30 -8.43
C VAL A 74 2.45 5.68 -8.51
N TYR A 75 2.42 6.29 -9.69
CA TYR A 75 1.81 7.60 -9.90
C TYR A 75 0.29 7.54 -10.14
N SER A 76 -0.35 6.38 -9.92
CA SER A 76 -1.80 6.28 -10.02
C SER A 76 -2.50 7.03 -8.89
N THR A 77 -3.69 7.56 -9.18
CA THR A 77 -4.54 8.24 -8.20
C THR A 77 -4.88 7.31 -7.02
N GLN A 78 -5.06 6.02 -7.28
CA GLN A 78 -5.36 5.01 -6.26
C GLN A 78 -4.22 4.88 -5.24
N THR A 79 -2.98 4.74 -5.73
CA THR A 79 -1.79 4.67 -4.86
C THR A 79 -1.58 5.96 -4.08
N ALA A 80 -1.75 7.12 -4.72
CA ALA A 80 -1.60 8.41 -4.06
C ALA A 80 -2.64 8.62 -2.94
N MET A 81 -3.91 8.29 -3.19
CA MET A 81 -4.99 8.41 -2.21
C MET A 81 -4.80 7.48 -1.02
N ALA A 82 -4.35 6.24 -1.26
CA ALA A 82 -4.09 5.29 -0.18
C ALA A 82 -2.99 5.76 0.79
N LYS A 83 -1.95 6.44 0.28
CA LYS A 83 -0.88 7.00 1.11
C LYS A 83 -1.32 8.22 1.92
N LEU A 84 -2.14 9.11 1.34
CA LEU A 84 -2.61 10.32 2.01
C LEU A 84 -3.61 10.03 3.13
N ALA A 85 -4.29 8.88 3.07
CA ALA A 85 -5.28 8.46 4.06
C ALA A 85 -4.69 7.64 5.22
N GLY A 86 -3.40 7.30 5.17
CA GLY A 86 -2.68 6.46 6.14
C GLY A 86 -1.95 7.24 7.21
#